data_AF-R7G6F3-F1
#
_entry.id   AF-R7G6F3-F1
#
_cell.length_a   1.000
_cell.length_b   1.000
_cell.length_c   1.000
_cell.angle_alpha   90.00
_cell.angle_beta   90.00
_cell.angle_gamma   90.00
#
_symmetry.space_group_name_H-M   'P 1'
#
loop_
_entity.id
_entity.type
_entity.pdbx_description
1 polymer ?
#
loop_
_entity_poly.entity_id
_entity_poly.type
_entity_poly.pdbx_seq_one_letter_code
_entity_poly.pdbx_strand_id
1 'polypeptide(L)'
;MKVYYIDDSFFQTTDFAREILHRFENYKLLHGNGPILISAAKQENAVMQEYIRQYDEGIILTSPALFDMEGVRGNLHSTFLSLEGFAPMQTYSGSFVEYDTETMCCKRIYLEMFIHHTQSDIDVMKQMLEMLDEQLAIGKHKQWLH
;
A
#
# COMPACT_ATOMS: atom_id res chain seq x y z
N MET A 1 11.79 -11.11 -2.42
CA MET A 1 10.36 -11.46 -2.23
C MET A 1 9.58 -10.18 -1.95
N LYS A 2 8.36 -10.09 -2.48
CA LYS A 2 7.44 -8.98 -2.16
C LYS A 2 6.47 -9.37 -1.06
N VAL A 3 6.21 -8.46 -0.12
CA VAL A 3 5.24 -8.62 0.96
C VAL A 3 4.31 -7.41 0.95
N TYR A 4 3.01 -7.68 1.00
CA TYR A 4 1.96 -6.67 0.95
C TYR A 4 1.34 -6.48 2.32
N TYR A 5 1.26 -5.23 2.78
CA TYR A 5 0.67 -4.89 4.07
C TYR A 5 -0.51 -3.94 3.90
N ILE A 6 -1.69 -4.40 4.33
CA ILE A 6 -2.98 -3.70 4.30
C ILE A 6 -3.65 -3.72 5.69
N ASP A 7 -4.77 -3.03 5.84
CA ASP A 7 -5.64 -3.14 7.02
C ASP A 7 -7.07 -3.54 6.65
N ASP A 8 -7.90 -3.72 7.69
CA ASP A 8 -9.29 -4.11 7.58
C ASP A 8 -10.21 -3.07 6.90
N SER A 9 -9.71 -1.87 6.57
CA SER A 9 -10.48 -0.86 5.83
C SER A 9 -10.80 -1.32 4.40
N PHE A 10 -9.98 -2.20 3.82
CA PHE A 10 -10.16 -2.79 2.49
C PHE A 10 -11.42 -3.66 2.40
N PHE A 11 -11.92 -4.13 3.53
CA PHE A 11 -13.04 -5.07 3.60
C PHE A 11 -14.32 -4.42 4.14
N GLN A 12 -14.41 -3.09 4.14
CA GLN A 12 -15.66 -2.40 4.44
C GLN A 12 -16.68 -2.60 3.31
N THR A 13 -17.98 -2.44 3.61
CA THR A 13 -19.06 -2.65 2.64
C THR A 13 -19.32 -1.43 1.74
N THR A 14 -18.46 -0.41 1.78
CA THR A 14 -18.59 0.81 0.98
C THR A 14 -18.13 0.60 -0.46
N ASP A 15 -18.64 1.39 -1.40
CA ASP A 15 -18.15 1.38 -2.80
C ASP A 15 -16.66 1.70 -2.89
N PHE A 16 -16.20 2.64 -2.05
CA PHE A 16 -14.79 2.99 -1.96
C PHE A 16 -13.94 1.78 -1.56
N ALA A 17 -14.27 1.06 -0.49
CA ALA A 17 -13.48 -0.10 -0.06
C ALA A 17 -13.46 -1.22 -1.10
N ARG A 18 -14.61 -1.50 -1.75
CA ARG A 18 -14.67 -2.45 -2.87
C ARG A 18 -13.73 -2.07 -4.01
N GLU A 19 -13.73 -0.80 -4.39
CA GLU A 19 -12.89 -0.29 -5.46
C GLU A 19 -11.40 -0.35 -5.07
N ILE A 20 -11.04 0.03 -3.84
CA ILE A 20 -9.67 -0.06 -3.33
C ILE A 20 -9.17 -1.52 -3.27
N LEU A 21 -10.00 -2.47 -2.84
CA LEU A 21 -9.64 -3.89 -2.83
C LEU A 21 -9.43 -4.42 -4.25
N HIS A 22 -10.34 -4.12 -5.18
CA HIS A 22 -10.20 -4.48 -6.59
C HIS A 22 -8.90 -3.91 -7.21
N ARG A 23 -8.59 -2.65 -6.91
CA ARG A 23 -7.36 -1.98 -7.32
C ARG A 23 -6.09 -2.65 -6.78
N PHE A 24 -6.12 -3.07 -5.52
CA PHE A 24 -5.03 -3.80 -4.90
C PHE A 24 -4.77 -5.17 -5.55
N GLU A 25 -5.83 -5.93 -5.84
CA GLU A 25 -5.68 -7.20 -6.56
C GLU A 25 -5.06 -7.00 -7.95
N ASN A 26 -5.53 -6.01 -8.70
CA ASN A 26 -4.96 -5.70 -10.02
C ASN A 26 -3.48 -5.30 -9.93
N TYR A 27 -3.09 -4.56 -8.88
CA TYR A 27 -1.69 -4.23 -8.66
C TYR A 27 -0.84 -5.50 -8.47
N LYS A 28 -1.28 -6.43 -7.62
CA LYS A 28 -0.55 -7.68 -7.38
C LYS A 28 -0.41 -8.53 -8.65
N LEU A 29 -1.48 -8.65 -9.43
CA LEU A 29 -1.45 -9.38 -10.70
C LEU A 29 -0.40 -8.82 -11.68
N LEU A 30 -0.18 -7.49 -11.69
CA LEU A 30 0.79 -6.83 -12.56
C LEU A 30 2.22 -6.82 -12.01
N HIS A 31 2.37 -6.76 -10.69
CA HIS A 31 3.65 -6.51 -10.02
C HIS A 31 4.22 -7.71 -9.26
N GLY A 32 3.52 -8.84 -9.26
CA GLY A 32 3.92 -10.10 -8.64
C GLY A 32 3.09 -10.43 -7.39
N ASN A 33 2.83 -11.72 -7.20
CA ASN A 33 2.16 -12.21 -6.00
C ASN A 33 3.14 -12.37 -4.83
N GLY A 34 2.63 -12.18 -3.62
CA GLY A 34 3.39 -12.30 -2.38
C GLY A 34 2.47 -12.34 -1.17
N PRO A 35 2.98 -12.67 0.03
CA PRO A 35 2.19 -12.75 1.24
C PRO A 35 1.45 -11.44 1.54
N ILE A 36 0.20 -11.55 1.99
CA ILE A 36 -0.62 -10.42 2.41
C ILE A 36 -0.72 -10.44 3.93
N LEU A 37 -0.29 -9.34 4.55
CA LEU A 37 -0.35 -9.10 5.97
C LEU A 37 -1.47 -8.09 6.22
N ILE A 38 -2.45 -8.47 7.04
CA ILE A 38 -3.65 -7.69 7.29
C ILE A 38 -3.71 -7.28 8.75
N SER A 39 -3.60 -5.98 9.00
CA SER A 39 -3.96 -5.40 10.29
C SER A 39 -5.48 -5.44 10.46
N ALA A 40 -5.97 -6.39 11.25
CA ALA A 40 -7.37 -6.51 11.61
C ALA A 40 -7.60 -6.00 13.04
N ALA A 41 -8.29 -4.87 13.18
CA ALA A 41 -8.75 -4.38 14.48
C ALA A 41 -10.05 -5.09 14.91
N LYS A 42 -10.87 -5.53 13.94
CA LYS A 42 -12.13 -6.25 14.18
C LYS A 42 -12.09 -7.64 13.56
N GLN A 43 -11.99 -8.68 14.38
CA GLN A 43 -11.88 -10.06 13.92
C GLN A 43 -13.15 -10.58 13.19
N GLU A 44 -14.31 -9.94 13.38
CA GLU A 44 -15.62 -10.38 12.86
C GLU A 44 -16.01 -9.77 11.49
N ASN A 45 -15.06 -9.36 10.65
CA ASN A 45 -15.40 -8.87 9.30
C ASN A 45 -15.66 -10.02 8.32
N ALA A 46 -16.93 -10.30 8.03
CA ALA A 46 -17.34 -11.38 7.12
C ALA A 46 -16.78 -11.24 5.69
N VAL A 47 -16.63 -10.02 5.17
CA VAL A 47 -16.07 -9.77 3.83
C VAL A 47 -14.59 -10.15 3.81
N MET A 48 -13.85 -9.79 4.86
CA MET A 48 -12.45 -10.17 5.01
C MET A 48 -12.30 -11.69 5.13
N GLN A 49 -13.15 -12.35 5.93
CA GLN A 49 -13.09 -13.81 6.09
C GLN A 49 -13.43 -14.54 4.78
N GLU A 50 -14.40 -14.04 4.01
CA GLU A 50 -14.70 -14.58 2.69
C GLU A 50 -13.52 -14.42 1.73
N TYR A 51 -12.91 -13.23 1.71
CA TYR A 51 -11.72 -12.95 0.91
C TYR A 51 -10.57 -13.89 1.27
N ILE A 52 -10.29 -14.08 2.57
CA ILE A 52 -9.25 -15.00 3.04
C ILE A 52 -9.55 -16.44 2.60
N ARG A 53 -10.81 -16.88 2.68
CA ARG A 53 -11.22 -18.23 2.30
C ARG A 53 -11.07 -18.50 0.80
N GLN A 54 -11.29 -17.49 -0.04
CA GLN A 54 -11.17 -17.60 -1.49
C GLN A 54 -9.74 -17.39 -1.99
N TYR A 55 -8.82 -16.98 -1.13
CA TYR A 55 -7.46 -16.66 -1.52
C TYR A 55 -6.60 -17.92 -1.66
N ASP A 56 -6.53 -18.44 -2.88
CA ASP A 56 -5.74 -19.64 -3.21
C ASP A 56 -4.30 -19.32 -3.65
N GLU A 57 -3.97 -18.05 -3.87
CA GLU A 57 -2.73 -17.62 -4.52
C GLU A 57 -1.53 -17.42 -3.59
N GLY A 58 -1.67 -17.70 -2.29
CA GLY A 58 -0.56 -17.59 -1.34
C GLY A 58 -0.95 -17.50 0.13
N ILE A 59 -0.10 -16.82 0.90
CA ILE A 59 -0.25 -16.69 2.36
C ILE A 59 -0.99 -15.40 2.69
N ILE A 60 -2.06 -15.51 3.47
CA ILE A 60 -2.63 -14.37 4.18
C ILE A 60 -2.41 -14.58 5.68
N LEU A 61 -1.88 -13.55 6.34
CA LEU A 61 -1.75 -13.49 7.79
C LEU A 61 -2.55 -12.31 8.32
N THR A 62 -3.32 -12.52 9.38
CA THR A 62 -4.09 -11.48 10.06
C THR A 62 -3.50 -11.19 11.44
N SER A 63 -3.61 -9.95 11.89
CA SER A 63 -3.15 -9.56 13.22
C SER A 63 -4.05 -10.09 14.34
N PRO A 64 -3.52 -10.26 15.57
CA PRO A 64 -2.10 -10.16 15.93
C PRO A 64 -1.32 -11.42 15.55
N ALA A 65 -0.10 -11.27 15.01
CA ALA A 65 0.74 -12.40 14.65
C ALA A 65 2.25 -12.10 14.72
N LEU A 66 3.01 -13.03 15.30
CA LEU A 66 4.45 -13.15 15.10
C LEU A 66 4.70 -14.16 13.99
N PHE A 67 5.59 -13.85 13.05
CA PHE A 67 5.84 -14.71 11.90
C PHE A 67 7.32 -14.75 11.50
N ASP A 68 7.68 -15.86 10.87
CA ASP A 68 8.92 -16.06 10.12
C ASP A 68 8.52 -16.74 8.80
N MET A 69 8.58 -16.00 7.70
CA MET A 69 8.23 -16.48 6.36
C MET A 69 9.44 -16.32 5.45
N GLU A 70 10.12 -17.43 5.16
CA GLU A 70 11.31 -17.45 4.29
C GLU A 70 12.40 -16.47 4.74
N GLY A 71 12.60 -16.32 6.05
CA GLY A 71 13.57 -15.39 6.63
C GLY A 71 13.06 -13.96 6.76
N VAL A 72 11.83 -13.67 6.30
CA VAL A 72 11.15 -12.41 6.59
C VAL A 72 10.42 -12.54 7.91
N ARG A 73 10.95 -11.86 8.92
CA ARG A 73 10.45 -11.90 10.29
C ARG A 73 9.77 -10.60 10.68
N GLY A 74 8.70 -10.71 11.44
CA GLY A 74 8.01 -9.53 11.92
C GLY A 74 6.92 -9.80 12.94
N ASN A 75 6.38 -8.68 13.41
CA ASN A 75 5.22 -8.63 14.29
C ASN A 75 4.13 -7.80 13.61
N LEU A 76 3.03 -8.46 13.29
CA LEU A 76 1.83 -7.86 12.72
C LEU A 76 0.88 -7.52 13.86
N HIS A 77 0.76 -6.23 14.18
CA HIS A 77 -0.18 -5.71 15.17
C HIS A 77 -1.50 -5.29 14.51
N SER A 78 -2.52 -4.95 15.29
CA SER A 78 -3.81 -4.47 14.75
C SER A 78 -3.76 -3.10 14.11
N THR A 79 -2.67 -2.34 14.26
CA THR A 79 -2.55 -0.96 13.75
C THR A 79 -1.27 -0.70 12.98
N PHE A 80 -0.27 -1.58 13.07
CA PHE A 80 1.01 -1.42 12.39
C PHE A 80 1.70 -2.76 12.16
N LEU A 81 2.63 -2.78 11.22
CA LEU A 81 3.54 -3.89 10.98
C LEU A 81 4.95 -3.48 11.33
N SER A 82 5.64 -4.31 12.10
CA SER A 82 7.08 -4.21 12.36
C SER A 82 7.79 -5.37 11.66
N LEU A 83 8.48 -5.07 10.56
CA LEU A 83 9.29 -6.04 9.81
C LEU A 83 10.77 -5.85 10.15
N GLU A 84 11.50 -6.94 10.41
CA GLU A 84 12.95 -6.84 10.65
C GLU A 84 13.66 -6.19 9.43
N GLY A 85 14.53 -5.23 9.71
CA GLY A 85 15.25 -4.48 8.67
C GLY A 85 14.51 -3.24 8.12
N PHE A 86 13.27 -2.99 8.54
CA PHE A 86 12.48 -1.83 8.10
C PHE A 86 11.94 -1.03 9.29
N ALA A 87 11.62 0.24 9.04
CA ALA A 87 10.87 1.03 10.01
C ALA A 87 9.43 0.49 10.13
N PRO A 88 8.82 0.50 11.33
CA PRO A 88 7.42 0.12 11.48
C PRO A 88 6.50 0.99 10.64
N MET A 89 5.54 0.37 9.97
CA MET A 89 4.60 1.08 9.09
C MET A 89 3.16 0.89 9.56
N GLN A 90 2.39 1.96 9.46
CA GLN A 90 0.92 1.92 9.54
C GLN A 90 0.33 1.86 8.13
N THR A 91 -0.91 1.43 8.00
CA THR A 91 -1.68 1.56 6.75
C THR A 91 -2.78 2.60 6.94
N TYR A 92 -3.28 3.10 5.82
CA TYR A 92 -4.37 4.07 5.79
C TYR A 92 -5.35 3.64 4.70
N SER A 93 -6.63 3.91 4.91
CA SER A 93 -7.68 3.70 3.91
C SER A 93 -7.23 4.23 2.55
N GLY A 94 -7.37 3.42 1.50
CA GLY A 94 -6.95 3.81 0.15
C GLY A 94 -5.45 3.66 -0.14
N SER A 95 -4.66 3.09 0.77
CA SER A 95 -3.23 2.81 0.53
C SER A 95 -2.79 1.48 1.11
N PHE A 96 -1.70 0.92 0.58
CA PHE A 96 -1.01 -0.23 1.16
C PHE A 96 0.49 -0.01 1.18
N VAL A 97 1.22 -0.86 1.89
CA VAL A 97 2.70 -0.85 1.90
C VAL A 97 3.22 -2.08 1.18
N GLU A 98 4.12 -1.88 0.23
CA GLU A 98 4.90 -2.95 -0.41
C GLU A 98 6.30 -2.96 0.22
N TYR A 99 6.70 -4.13 0.70
CA TYR A 99 8.08 -4.43 1.07
C TYR A 99 8.68 -5.32 -0.01
N ASP A 100 9.82 -4.91 -0.55
CA ASP A 100 10.66 -5.73 -1.42
C ASP A 100 11.93 -6.10 -0.66
N THR A 101 12.04 -7.37 -0.29
CA THR A 101 13.14 -7.89 0.52
C THR A 101 14.39 -8.19 -0.30
N GLU A 102 14.30 -8.24 -1.63
CA GLU A 102 15.46 -8.38 -2.50
C GLU A 102 16.18 -7.05 -2.67
N THR A 103 15.41 -5.98 -2.87
CA THR A 103 15.96 -4.62 -3.06
C THR A 103 16.05 -3.82 -1.76
N MET A 104 15.60 -4.39 -0.63
CA MET A 104 15.49 -3.71 0.67
C MET A 104 14.71 -2.40 0.58
N CYS A 105 13.64 -2.39 -0.21
CA CYS A 105 12.82 -1.22 -0.45
C CYS A 105 11.47 -1.34 0.28
N CYS A 106 11.02 -0.26 0.92
CA CYS A 106 9.70 -0.16 1.52
C CYS A 106 9.02 1.11 1.02
N LYS A 107 7.84 0.97 0.42
CA LYS A 107 7.08 2.11 -0.11
C LYS A 107 5.59 1.97 0.18
N ARG A 108 4.94 3.10 0.40
CA ARG A 108 3.49 3.20 0.44
C ARG A 108 2.95 3.51 -0.94
N ILE A 109 1.91 2.79 -1.35
CA ILE A 109 1.22 2.97 -2.62
C ILE A 109 -0.20 3.45 -2.31
N TYR A 110 -0.58 4.58 -2.89
CA TYR A 110 -1.91 5.18 -2.74
C TYR A 110 -2.79 4.78 -3.93
N LEU A 111 -3.79 3.96 -3.64
CA LEU A 111 -4.75 3.42 -4.61
C LEU A 111 -5.93 4.38 -4.84
N GLU A 112 -6.22 5.24 -3.89
CA GLU A 112 -7.29 6.25 -4.01
C GLU A 112 -6.97 7.35 -5.02
N MET A 113 -5.68 7.67 -5.20
CA MET A 113 -5.30 8.85 -5.96
C MET A 113 -5.33 8.64 -7.48
N PHE A 114 -5.07 7.45 -8.05
CA PHE A 114 -4.95 7.31 -9.52
C PHE A 114 -5.12 5.87 -10.05
N ILE A 115 -6.30 5.43 -10.54
CA ILE A 115 -6.45 4.14 -11.29
C ILE A 115 -7.42 4.23 -12.51
N HIS A 116 -7.65 5.42 -13.06
CA HIS A 116 -8.12 5.54 -14.45
C HIS A 116 -7.11 6.41 -15.20
N HIS A 117 -6.11 5.80 -15.85
CA HIS A 117 -5.37 6.55 -16.86
C HIS A 117 -6.25 6.68 -18.11
N THR A 118 -7.13 7.67 -18.13
CA THR A 118 -7.18 8.45 -19.36
C THR A 118 -5.85 9.20 -19.47
N GLN A 119 -5.31 9.32 -20.67
CA GLN A 119 -4.07 10.07 -20.95
C GLN A 119 -4.06 11.45 -20.26
N SER A 120 -5.24 12.05 -20.09
CA SER A 120 -5.47 13.32 -19.39
C SER A 120 -4.92 13.38 -17.96
N ASP A 121 -5.02 12.31 -17.19
CA ASP A 121 -4.73 12.38 -15.75
C ASP A 121 -3.22 12.32 -15.49
N ILE A 122 -2.51 11.59 -16.36
CA ILE A 122 -1.04 11.62 -16.41
C ILE A 122 -0.55 13.00 -16.85
N ASP A 123 -1.22 13.61 -17.84
CA ASP A 123 -0.84 14.94 -18.34
C ASP A 123 -1.07 16.03 -17.29
N VAL A 124 -2.16 15.95 -16.51
CA VAL A 124 -2.41 16.86 -15.37
C VAL A 124 -1.34 16.71 -14.29
N MET A 125 -0.93 15.49 -13.95
CA MET A 125 0.16 15.29 -12.98
C MET A 125 1.49 15.85 -13.47
N LYS A 126 1.84 15.65 -14.75
CA LYS A 126 3.04 16.25 -15.34
C LYS A 126 3.00 17.78 -15.25
N GLN A 127 1.86 18.39 -15.60
CA GLN A 127 1.68 19.83 -15.47
C GLN A 127 1.82 20.30 -14.02
N MET A 128 1.27 19.57 -13.04
CA MET A 128 1.43 19.92 -11.63
C MET A 128 2.89 19.81 -11.16
N LEU A 129 3.61 18.77 -11.59
CA LEU A 129 5.03 18.60 -11.29
C LEU A 129 5.88 19.70 -11.93
N GLU A 130 5.61 20.05 -13.19
CA GLU A 130 6.29 21.14 -13.90
C GLU A 130 6.02 22.50 -13.22
N MET A 131 4.78 22.77 -12.80
CA MET A 131 4.45 23.99 -12.05
C MET A 131 5.16 24.06 -10.69
N LEU A 132 5.30 22.93 -9.99
CA LEU A 132 6.03 22.86 -8.73
C LEU A 132 7.52 23.14 -8.94
N ASP A 133 8.12 22.55 -9.97
CA ASP A 133 9.52 22.79 -10.33
C ASP A 133 9.77 24.25 -10.73
N GLU A 134 8.86 24.86 -11.49
CA GLU A 134 8.91 26.29 -11.84
C GLU A 134 8.84 27.19 -10.59
N GLN A 135 7.94 26.90 -9.64
CA GLN A 135 7.85 27.67 -8.40
C GLN A 135 9.08 27.51 -7.52
N LEU A 136 9.65 26.30 -7.44
CA LEU A 136 10.90 26.03 -6.72
C LEU A 136 12.09 26.74 -7.39
N ALA A 137 12.12 26.82 -8.71
CA ALA A 137 13.15 27.56 -9.47
C ALA A 137 13.06 29.08 -9.23
N ILE A 138 11.84 29.65 -9.24
CA ILE A 138 11.60 31.06 -8.93
C ILE A 138 12.00 31.39 -7.48
N GLY A 139 11.68 30.51 -6.54
CA GLY A 139 12.08 30.63 -5.13
C GLY A 139 13.59 30.65 -4.94
N LYS A 140 14.32 29.78 -5.65
CA LYS A 140 15.79 29.77 -5.67
C LYS A 140 16.35 31.05 -6.30
N HIS A 141 15.78 31.56 -7.39
CA HIS A 141 16.28 32.78 -8.04
C HIS A 141 16.13 34.04 -7.17
N LYS A 142 15.10 34.12 -6.33
CA LYS A 142 14.94 35.21 -5.35
C LYS A 142 15.95 35.18 -4.20
N GLN A 143 16.50 34.02 -3.83
CA GLN A 143 17.53 33.92 -2.77
C GLN A 143 18.92 34.41 -3.21
N TRP A 144 19.20 34.50 -4.51
CA TRP A 144 20.49 34.98 -5.04
C TRP A 144 20.53 36.50 -5.29
N LEU A 145 19.41 37.20 -5.08
CA LEU A 145 19.27 38.65 -5.28
C LEU A 145 19.20 39.44 -3.96
N HIS A 146 19.54 38.81 -2.84
CA HIS A 146 19.68 39.44 -1.53
C HIS A 146 21.09 39.26 -0.97
#